data_AF-A0AB34GS88-F1
#
_entry.id   AF-A0AB34GS88-F1
#
_cell.length_a   1.000
_cell.length_b   1.000
_cell.length_c   1.000
_cell.angle_alpha   90.00
_cell.angle_beta   90.00
_cell.angle_gamma   90.00
#
_symmetry.space_group_name_H-M   'P 1'
#
loop_
_entity.id
_entity.type
_entity.pdbx_description
1 polymer ?
#
loop_
_entity_poly.entity_id
_entity_poly.type
_entity_poly.pdbx_seq_one_letter_code
_entity_poly.pdbx_strand_id
1 'polypeptide(L)'
;MQGAQVNDTIQIDLETGKITDFFKFDTGNLCIVTRGANLGRIGVITNRERHPGSFDVVHVKDANGNSFATRLSNIFVIGEGNKPWISFPRGKGIRLTIAEERDETGSQTE
;
A
#
# COMPACT_ATOMS: atom_id res chain seq x y z
N MET A 1 -19.91 -0.77 17.29
CA MET A 1 -18.92 -0.49 16.23
C MET A 1 -19.66 -0.42 14.90
N GLN A 2 -20.09 0.78 14.51
CA GLN A 2 -20.61 1.09 13.18
C GLN A 2 -19.51 1.91 12.51
N GLY A 3 -18.84 1.43 11.46
CA GLY A 3 -17.81 2.26 10.82
C GLY A 3 -16.93 1.62 9.76
N ALA A 4 -16.58 0.35 9.88
CA ALA A 4 -15.78 -0.33 8.86
C ALA A 4 -16.63 -0.69 7.64
N GLN A 5 -16.12 -0.37 6.45
CA GLN A 5 -16.75 -0.65 5.17
C GLN A 5 -15.92 -1.66 4.35
N VAL A 6 -16.45 -2.08 3.22
CA VAL A 6 -15.76 -3.01 2.32
C VAL A 6 -14.46 -2.36 1.82
N ASN A 7 -13.36 -3.15 1.84
CA ASN A 7 -11.98 -2.77 1.51
C ASN A 7 -11.22 -1.98 2.59
N ASP A 8 -11.85 -1.64 3.70
CA ASP A 8 -11.13 -1.14 4.88
C ASP A 8 -10.30 -2.26 5.51
N THR A 9 -9.23 -1.89 6.21
CA THR A 9 -8.43 -2.81 7.01
C THR A 9 -8.81 -2.67 8.48
N ILE A 10 -8.88 -3.78 9.21
CA ILE A 10 -9.09 -3.76 10.66
C ILE A 10 -7.82 -4.21 11.38
N GLN A 11 -7.59 -3.62 12.55
CA GLN A 11 -6.61 -4.12 13.51
C GLN A 11 -7.32 -5.05 14.50
N ILE A 12 -6.74 -6.23 14.71
CA ILE A 12 -7.26 -7.24 15.62
C ILE A 12 -6.21 -7.47 16.70
N ASP A 13 -6.67 -7.45 17.95
CA ASP A 13 -5.89 -7.93 19.08
C ASP A 13 -5.85 -9.47 19.03
N LEU A 14 -4.64 -10.03 18.98
CA LEU A 14 -4.46 -11.47 18.76
C LEU A 14 -4.82 -12.34 19.97
N GLU A 15 -4.79 -11.78 21.19
CA GLU A 15 -5.12 -12.52 22.40
C GLU A 15 -6.63 -12.64 22.58
N THR A 16 -7.34 -11.54 22.38
CA THR A 16 -8.78 -11.43 22.62
C THR A 16 -9.64 -11.64 21.37
N GLY A 17 -9.04 -11.54 20.18
CA GLY A 17 -9.74 -11.57 18.90
C GLY A 17 -10.62 -10.35 18.63
N LYS A 18 -10.52 -9.31 19.47
CA LYS A 18 -11.35 -8.11 19.35
C LYS A 18 -10.73 -7.13 18.36
N ILE A 19 -11.60 -6.43 17.65
CA ILE A 19 -11.20 -5.31 16.80
C ILE A 19 -10.80 -4.14 17.70
N THR A 20 -9.57 -3.66 17.54
CA THR A 20 -9.05 -2.50 18.30
C THR A 20 -9.23 -1.21 17.51
N ASP A 21 -9.03 -1.27 16.19
CA ASP A 21 -9.06 -0.11 15.31
C ASP A 21 -9.35 -0.51 13.86
N PHE A 22 -9.57 0.47 12.98
CA PHE A 22 -9.72 0.25 11.54
C PHE A 22 -9.17 1.42 10.70
N PHE A 23 -8.65 1.09 9.53
CA PHE A 23 -8.08 2.01 8.56
C PHE A 23 -8.97 2.04 7.32
N LYS A 24 -9.51 3.22 7.03
CA LYS A 24 -10.40 3.41 5.89
C LYS A 24 -9.64 3.32 4.57
N PHE A 25 -10.26 2.67 3.60
CA PHE A 25 -9.87 2.81 2.21
C PHE A 25 -10.29 4.19 1.71
N ASP A 26 -9.35 5.13 1.72
CA ASP A 26 -9.56 6.50 1.24
C ASP A 26 -8.29 7.06 0.61
N THR A 27 -8.46 8.10 -0.20
CA THR A 27 -7.35 8.87 -0.75
C THR A 27 -6.54 9.49 0.38
N GLY A 28 -5.22 9.47 0.25
CA GLY A 28 -4.29 9.96 1.26
C GLY A 28 -3.80 8.88 2.23
N ASN A 29 -4.43 7.70 2.28
CA ASN A 29 -3.99 6.62 3.15
C ASN A 29 -2.92 5.73 2.51
N LEU A 30 -2.10 5.14 3.38
CA LEU A 30 -0.99 4.29 2.99
C LEU A 30 -1.48 2.88 2.66
N CYS A 31 -1.00 2.33 1.56
CA CYS A 31 -1.37 1.00 1.11
C CYS A 31 -0.16 0.20 0.63
N ILE A 32 -0.31 -1.12 0.65
CA ILE A 32 0.58 -2.07 0.00
C ILE A 32 -0.17 -2.84 -1.08
N VAL A 33 0.53 -3.16 -2.17
CA VAL A 33 -0.01 -4.01 -3.23
C VAL A 33 0.27 -5.49 -2.92
N THR A 34 -0.79 -6.30 -2.89
CA THR A 34 -0.71 -7.73 -2.50
C THR A 34 -0.69 -8.70 -3.68
N ARG A 35 -0.89 -8.21 -4.92
CA ARG A 35 -0.87 -9.05 -6.13
C ARG A 35 -0.57 -8.24 -7.40
N GLY A 36 -0.11 -8.92 -8.45
CA GLY A 36 0.09 -8.37 -9.79
C GLY A 36 1.49 -7.80 -10.00
N ALA A 37 1.70 -7.05 -11.08
CA ALA A 37 3.01 -6.51 -11.47
C ALA A 37 3.62 -5.52 -10.45
N ASN A 38 2.80 -4.95 -9.57
CA ASN A 38 3.23 -4.00 -8.54
C ASN A 38 3.30 -4.63 -7.14
N LEU A 39 3.27 -5.97 -7.03
CA LEU A 39 3.34 -6.70 -5.76
C LEU A 39 4.48 -6.18 -4.86
N GLY A 40 4.17 -5.99 -3.58
CA GLY A 40 5.13 -5.56 -2.55
C GLY A 40 5.43 -4.06 -2.54
N ARG A 41 4.93 -3.29 -3.53
CA ARG A 41 5.09 -1.84 -3.54
C ARG A 41 4.19 -1.17 -2.51
N ILE A 42 4.75 -0.18 -1.81
CA ILE A 42 4.05 0.62 -0.79
C ILE A 42 3.94 2.06 -1.27
N GLY A 43 2.79 2.67 -1.06
CA GLY A 43 2.58 4.07 -1.39
C GLY A 43 1.24 4.61 -0.90
N VAL A 44 1.03 5.89 -1.14
CA VAL A 44 -0.20 6.60 -0.77
C VAL A 44 -1.20 6.49 -1.90
N ILE A 45 -2.45 6.17 -1.57
CA ILE A 45 -3.56 6.18 -2.51
C ILE A 45 -3.81 7.63 -2.93
N THR A 46 -3.70 7.93 -4.23
CA THR A 46 -3.91 9.29 -4.75
C THR A 46 -5.27 9.46 -5.42
N ASN A 47 -5.79 8.40 -6.05
CA ASN A 47 -7.07 8.44 -6.72
C ASN A 47 -7.69 7.03 -6.83
N ARG A 48 -9.02 6.97 -6.88
CA ARG A 48 -9.80 5.78 -7.24
C ARG A 48 -10.68 6.09 -8.43
N GLU A 49 -10.43 5.41 -9.54
CA GLU A 49 -11.28 5.43 -10.71
C GLU A 49 -12.28 4.27 -10.63
N ARG A 50 -13.57 4.63 -10.58
CA ARG A 50 -14.66 3.66 -10.56
C ARG A 50 -15.10 3.34 -11.98
N HIS A 51 -15.18 2.06 -12.30
CA HIS A 51 -15.63 1.60 -13.62
C HIS A 51 -16.84 0.68 -13.47
N PRO A 52 -18.07 1.19 -13.62
CA PRO A 52 -19.28 0.37 -13.53
C PRO A 52 -19.22 -0.82 -14.51
N GLY A 53 -19.45 -2.03 -14.00
CA GLY A 53 -19.38 -3.25 -14.79
C GLY A 53 -17.96 -3.80 -15.05
N SER A 54 -16.93 -3.18 -14.48
CA SER A 54 -15.54 -3.65 -14.55
C SER A 54 -14.84 -3.50 -13.19
N PHE A 55 -13.52 -3.65 -13.16
CA PHE A 55 -12.71 -3.49 -11.97
C PHE A 55 -12.38 -2.01 -11.74
N ASP A 56 -12.52 -1.58 -10.49
CA ASP A 56 -12.02 -0.27 -10.05
C ASP A 56 -10.49 -0.24 -10.10
N VAL A 57 -9.96 0.89 -10.55
CA VAL A 57 -8.52 1.15 -10.65
C VAL A 57 -8.13 2.13 -9.55
N VAL A 58 -7.04 1.83 -8.86
CA VAL A 58 -6.48 2.65 -7.79
C VAL A 58 -5.11 3.15 -8.22
N HIS A 59 -4.93 4.46 -8.19
CA HIS A 59 -3.65 5.12 -8.43
C HIS A 59 -2.93 5.32 -7.10
N VAL A 60 -1.65 4.99 -7.09
CA VAL A 60 -0.80 5.00 -5.91
C VAL A 60 0.50 5.72 -6.25
N LYS A 61 1.00 6.53 -5.31
CA LYS A 61 2.29 7.21 -5.40
C LYS A 61 3.20 6.73 -4.27
N ASP A 62 4.36 6.19 -4.61
CA ASP A 62 5.35 5.78 -3.61
C ASP A 62 6.16 6.97 -3.06
N ALA A 63 7.00 6.69 -2.06
CA ALA A 63 7.79 7.72 -1.37
C ALA A 63 8.87 8.36 -2.27
N ASN A 64 9.30 7.70 -3.35
CA ASN A 64 10.21 8.27 -4.36
C ASN A 64 9.46 9.09 -5.42
N GLY A 65 8.13 9.16 -5.32
CA GLY A 65 7.28 9.93 -6.22
C GLY A 65 6.87 9.17 -7.48
N ASN A 66 7.27 7.90 -7.63
CA ASN A 66 6.82 7.08 -8.75
C ASN A 66 5.34 6.75 -8.58
N SER A 67 4.57 6.98 -9.64
CA SER A 67 3.14 6.68 -9.67
C SER A 67 2.88 5.39 -10.44
N PHE A 68 1.92 4.60 -9.97
CA PHE A 68 1.48 3.37 -10.62
C PHE A 68 0.01 3.11 -10.32
N ALA A 69 -0.59 2.24 -11.12
CA ALA A 69 -1.99 1.84 -10.97
C ALA A 69 -2.11 0.34 -10.74
N THR A 70 -3.14 -0.06 -9.99
CA THR A 70 -3.50 -1.47 -9.78
C THR A 70 -5.00 -1.60 -9.58
N ARG A 71 -5.52 -2.83 -9.64
CA ARG A 71 -6.93 -3.09 -9.34
C ARG A 71 -7.20 -2.90 -7.85
N LEU A 72 -8.38 -2.42 -7.50
CA LEU A 72 -8.83 -2.28 -6.10
C LEU A 72 -8.61 -3.55 -5.27
N SER A 73 -8.87 -4.73 -5.86
CA SER A 73 -8.70 -6.03 -5.20
C SER A 73 -7.26 -6.35 -4.78
N ASN A 74 -6.28 -5.64 -5.32
CA ASN A 74 -4.87 -5.84 -5.02
C ASN A 74 -4.35 -4.85 -3.96
N ILE A 75 -5.17 -3.92 -3.49
CA ILE A 75 -4.82 -2.92 -2.50
C ILE A 75 -5.14 -3.43 -1.10
N PHE A 76 -4.20 -3.25 -0.18
CA PHE A 76 -4.42 -3.44 1.25
C PHE A 76 -3.97 -2.20 2.02
N VAL A 77 -4.87 -1.59 2.79
CA VAL A 77 -4.57 -0.36 3.56
C VAL A 77 -3.79 -0.74 4.81
N ILE A 78 -2.73 0.00 5.12
CA ILE A 78 -1.77 -0.32 6.20
C ILE A 78 -1.48 0.86 7.13
N GLY A 79 -2.13 2.00 6.92
CA GLY A 79 -1.94 3.18 7.75
C GLY A 79 -2.78 4.36 7.29
N GLU A 80 -2.83 5.38 8.15
CA GLU A 80 -3.53 6.63 7.91
C GLU A 80 -2.52 7.70 7.48
N GLY A 81 -2.81 8.41 6.39
CA GLY A 81 -1.84 9.37 5.83
C GLY A 81 -0.53 8.69 5.45
N ASN A 82 0.58 9.30 5.88
CA ASN A 82 1.94 8.76 5.75
C ASN A 82 2.40 7.95 6.98
N LYS A 83 1.53 7.70 7.96
CA LYS A 83 1.88 7.01 9.20
C LYS A 83 1.59 5.50 9.05
N PRO A 84 2.61 4.66 8.88
CA PRO A 84 2.39 3.22 8.79
C PRO A 84 2.02 2.64 10.15
N TRP A 85 1.12 1.65 10.16
CA TRP A 85 0.76 0.94 11.39
C TRP A 85 1.49 -0.38 11.60
N ILE A 86 2.23 -0.82 10.59
CA ILE A 86 3.13 -1.96 10.63
C ILE A 86 4.55 -1.50 10.32
N SER A 87 5.54 -2.26 10.78
CA SER A 87 6.93 -2.07 10.37
C SER A 87 7.15 -2.55 8.93
N PHE A 88 8.12 -1.94 8.24
CA PHE A 88 8.46 -2.31 6.86
C PHE A 88 9.79 -3.04 6.78
N PRO A 89 9.93 -4.00 5.84
CA PRO A 89 11.22 -4.56 5.46
C PRO A 89 12.19 -3.49 4.93
N ARG A 90 13.48 -3.87 4.82
CA ARG A 90 14.49 -3.04 4.16
C ARG A 90 14.01 -2.68 2.74
N GLY A 91 14.16 -1.41 2.36
CA GLY A 91 13.65 -0.87 1.09
C GLY A 91 12.25 -0.24 1.17
N LYS A 92 11.51 -0.37 2.29
CA LYS A 92 10.24 0.35 2.56
C LYS A 92 9.18 0.20 1.45
N GLY A 93 9.21 -0.91 0.69
CA GLY A 93 8.29 -1.15 -0.43
C GLY A 93 8.52 -0.26 -1.65
N ILE A 94 9.71 0.32 -1.80
CA ILE A 94 10.12 1.06 -2.99
C ILE A 94 10.71 0.07 -3.98
N ARG A 95 10.20 0.06 -5.22
CA ARG A 95 10.75 -0.74 -6.31
C ARG A 95 11.69 0.13 -7.12
N LEU A 96 12.98 -0.18 -7.05
CA LEU A 96 14.02 0.45 -7.83
C LEU A 96 13.96 -0.01 -9.29
N THR A 97 14.50 0.81 -10.18
CA THR A 97 14.80 0.43 -11.55
C THR A 97 16.04 -0.44 -11.60
N ILE A 98 16.21 -1.19 -12.69
CA ILE A 98 17.39 -2.05 -12.90
C ILE A 98 18.70 -1.24 -12.82
N ALA A 99 18.69 0.03 -13.24
CA ALA A 99 19.85 0.90 -13.14
C ALA A 99 20.14 1.28 -11.66
N GLU A 100 19.12 1.73 -10.92
CA GLU A 100 19.26 2.08 -9.50
C GLU A 100 19.70 0.89 -8.64
N GLU A 101 19.19 -0.32 -8.91
CA GLU A 101 19.62 -1.53 -8.19
C GLU A 101 21.10 -1.85 -8.44
N ARG A 102 21.60 -1.63 -9.67
CA ARG A 102 23.02 -1.82 -10.00
C ARG A 102 23.89 -0.82 -9.26
N ASP A 103 23.50 0.45 -9.24
CA ASP A 103 24.25 1.50 -8.56
C ASP A 103 24.29 1.29 -7.04
N GLU A 104 23.15 0.90 -6.44
CA GLU A 104 23.10 0.57 -5.00
C GLU A 104 24.00 -0.62 -4.67
N THR A 105 23.99 -1.67 -5.51
CA THR A 105 24.83 -2.85 -5.30
C THR A 105 26.32 -2.51 -5.46
N GLY A 106 26.67 -1.71 -6.47
CA GLY A 106 28.05 -1.26 -6.70
C GLY A 106 28.59 -0.45 -5.51
N SER A 107 27.79 0.49 -4.99
CA SER A 107 28.18 1.32 -3.86
C SER A 107 28.34 0.58 -2.52
N GLN A 108 27.72 -0.59 -2.35
CA GLN A 108 27.90 -1.42 -1.14
C GLN A 108 29.12 -2.34 -1.21
N THR A 109 29.75 -2.44 -2.39
CA THR A 109 30.93 -3.30 -2.60
C THR A 109 32.25 -2.51 -2.53
N GLU A 110 32.17 -1.20 -2.32
CA GLU A 110 33.28 -0.27 -2.07
C GLU A 110 33.33 0.15 -0.59
#